data_AF-A0A401T859-F1
#
_entry.id   AF-A0A401T859-F1
#
_cell.length_a   1.000
_cell.length_b   1.000
_cell.length_c   1.000
_cell.angle_alpha   90.00
_cell.angle_beta   90.00
_cell.angle_gamma   90.00
#
_symmetry.space_group_name_H-M   'P 1'
#
loop_
_entity.id
_entity.type
_entity.pdbx_description
1 polymer ?
#
loop_
_entity_poly.entity_id
_entity_poly.type
_entity_poly.pdbx_seq_one_letter_code
_entity_poly.pdbx_strand_id
1 'polypeptide(L)'
;STRNLLNIFIRSVFCVEAHEISALSFLWVITCGNGIERITNICGGAQERKFEAGAQAVSETLLERIGKERIRLGTPVLRVEHGAEHVRVISEDGQSFE
;
A
#
# COMPACT_ATOMS: atom_id res chain seq x y z
N SER A 1 24.79 -18.97 0.27
CA SER A 1 25.54 -17.78 0.71
C SER A 1 24.55 -16.73 1.22
N THR A 2 24.89 -16.02 2.31
CA THR A 2 24.06 -14.97 2.94
C THR A 2 23.57 -13.89 1.95
N ARG A 3 24.42 -13.53 0.98
CA ARG A 3 24.06 -12.57 -0.08
C ARG A 3 22.87 -13.05 -0.92
N ASN A 4 22.79 -14.34 -1.24
CA ASN A 4 21.70 -14.88 -2.05
C ASN A 4 20.37 -14.90 -1.26
N LEU A 5 20.42 -15.22 0.02
CA LEU A 5 19.24 -15.19 0.90
C LEU A 5 18.71 -13.76 1.04
N LEU A 6 19.60 -12.78 1.18
CA LEU A 6 19.24 -11.38 1.22
C LEU A 6 18.57 -10.93 -0.09
N ASN A 7 19.10 -11.32 -1.24
CA ASN A 7 18.49 -11.00 -2.53
C ASN A 7 17.09 -11.63 -2.68
N ILE A 8 16.90 -12.88 -2.25
CA ILE A 8 15.58 -13.53 -2.27
C ILE A 8 14.61 -12.78 -1.35
N PHE A 9 15.04 -12.46 -0.12
CA PHE A 9 14.23 -11.71 0.83
C PHE A 9 13.80 -10.34 0.25
N ILE A 10 14.73 -9.58 -0.34
CA ILE A 10 14.43 -8.27 -0.92
C ILE A 10 13.41 -8.42 -2.05
N ARG A 11 13.59 -9.39 -2.95
CA ARG A 11 12.62 -9.64 -4.03
C ARG A 11 11.25 -10.06 -3.52
N SER A 12 11.20 -10.89 -2.47
CA SER A 12 9.94 -11.40 -1.93
C SER A 12 9.14 -10.37 -1.13
N VAL A 13 9.82 -9.47 -0.40
CA VAL A 13 9.17 -8.50 0.49
C VAL A 13 9.01 -7.13 -0.18
N PHE A 14 9.99 -6.71 -0.99
CA PHE A 14 10.03 -5.37 -1.58
C PHE A 14 9.76 -5.37 -3.08
N CYS A 15 9.71 -6.54 -3.73
CA CYS A 15 9.45 -6.68 -5.17
C CYS A 15 10.43 -5.89 -6.07
N VAL A 16 11.67 -5.73 -5.61
CA VAL A 16 12.78 -5.04 -6.30
C VAL A 16 14.09 -5.81 -6.14
N GLU A 17 15.13 -5.40 -6.85
CA GLU A 17 16.50 -5.89 -6.68
C GLU A 17 17.25 -5.14 -5.58
N ALA A 18 18.23 -5.80 -4.96
CA ALA A 18 19.01 -5.23 -3.86
C ALA A 18 19.76 -3.93 -4.22
N HIS A 19 20.07 -3.72 -5.52
CA HIS A 19 20.74 -2.53 -6.01
C HIS A 19 19.77 -1.37 -6.35
N GLU A 20 18.46 -1.61 -6.31
CA GLU A 20 17.42 -0.62 -6.61
C GLU A 20 16.86 0.05 -5.35
N ILE A 21 17.20 -0.47 -4.16
CA ILE A 21 16.65 -0.01 -2.87
C ILE A 21 17.71 0.62 -1.98
N SER A 22 17.33 1.71 -1.31
CA SER A 22 18.13 2.29 -0.24
C SER A 22 18.27 1.32 0.93
N ALA A 23 19.50 1.12 1.41
CA ALA A 23 19.77 0.32 2.60
C ALA A 23 19.03 0.85 3.84
N LEU A 24 18.84 2.17 3.96
CA LEU A 24 18.07 2.77 5.05
C LEU A 24 16.58 2.40 4.95
N SER A 25 15.99 2.50 3.75
CA SER A 25 14.58 2.14 3.53
C SER A 25 14.34 0.65 3.85
N PHE A 26 15.27 -0.21 3.45
CA PHE A 26 15.25 -1.63 3.78
C PHE A 26 15.22 -1.88 5.30
N LEU A 27 16.15 -1.28 6.05
CA LEU A 27 16.22 -1.43 7.51
C LEU A 27 14.99 -0.84 8.21
N TRP A 28 14.48 0.28 7.71
CA TRP A 28 13.30 0.93 8.25
C TRP A 28 12.05 0.06 8.12
N VAL A 29 11.80 -0.51 6.93
CA VAL A 29 10.66 -1.42 6.72
C VAL A 29 10.76 -2.64 7.62
N ILE A 30 11.94 -3.25 7.74
CA ILE A 30 12.15 -4.38 8.66
C ILE A 30 11.80 -3.98 10.10
N THR A 31 12.23 -2.80 10.53
CA THR A 31 11.95 -2.30 11.89
C THR A 31 10.45 -2.10 12.11
N CYS A 32 9.75 -1.46 11.16
CA CYS A 32 8.29 -1.29 11.19
C CYS A 32 7.53 -2.63 11.14
N GLY A 33 8.08 -3.64 10.47
CA GLY A 33 7.56 -5.02 10.43
C GLY A 33 7.83 -5.84 11.69
N ASN A 34 8.51 -5.26 12.70
CA ASN A 34 9.01 -5.92 13.91
C ASN A 34 10.03 -7.03 13.63
N GLY A 35 10.97 -6.76 12.72
CA GLY A 35 12.10 -7.63 12.43
C GLY A 35 11.89 -8.55 11.25
N ILE A 36 13.00 -9.16 10.81
CA ILE A 36 13.03 -10.03 9.63
C ILE A 36 12.16 -11.26 9.86
N GLU A 37 12.21 -11.88 11.04
CA GLU A 37 11.45 -13.10 11.31
C GLU A 37 9.94 -12.88 11.17
N ARG A 38 9.40 -11.80 11.73
CA ARG A 38 7.96 -11.54 11.67
C ARG A 38 7.51 -11.20 10.26
N ILE A 39 8.28 -10.40 9.51
CA ILE A 39 7.87 -9.97 8.17
C ILE A 39 7.97 -11.10 7.12
N THR A 40 8.72 -12.19 7.38
CA THR A 40 8.88 -13.31 6.42
C THR A 40 8.09 -14.57 6.74
N ASN A 41 7.72 -14.79 8.00
CA ASN A 41 7.20 -16.09 8.43
C ASN A 41 5.68 -16.22 8.32
N ILE A 42 5.24 -17.46 8.12
CA ILE A 42 3.81 -17.80 8.16
C ILE A 42 3.35 -17.92 9.61
N CYS A 43 3.82 -18.93 10.36
CA CYS A 43 3.43 -19.12 11.76
C CYS A 43 3.95 -17.99 12.64
N GLY A 44 3.06 -17.29 13.34
CA GLY A 44 3.40 -16.13 14.17
C GLY A 44 3.91 -14.91 13.40
N GLY A 45 3.83 -14.92 12.06
CA GLY A 45 4.35 -13.86 11.21
C GLY A 45 3.28 -13.14 10.38
N ALA A 46 3.74 -12.31 9.46
CA ALA A 46 2.88 -11.42 8.67
C ALA A 46 1.98 -12.16 7.67
N GLN A 47 2.36 -13.37 7.28
CA GLN A 47 1.67 -14.19 6.28
C GLN A 47 0.70 -15.20 6.92
N GLU A 48 0.51 -15.18 8.25
CA GLU A 48 -0.20 -16.23 8.99
C GLU A 48 -1.66 -16.41 8.53
N ARG A 49 -2.34 -15.30 8.24
CA ARG A 49 -3.80 -15.28 8.10
C ARG A 49 -4.21 -14.67 6.78
N LYS A 50 -5.33 -15.18 6.27
CA LYS A 50 -6.05 -14.62 5.13
C LYS A 50 -7.48 -14.32 5.56
N PHE A 51 -8.10 -13.36 4.91
CA PHE A 51 -9.53 -13.11 5.05
C PHE A 51 -10.31 -14.21 4.33
N GLU A 52 -11.31 -14.80 4.98
CA GLU A 52 -12.16 -15.84 4.40
C GLU A 52 -12.90 -15.34 3.15
N ALA A 53 -13.45 -14.13 3.21
CA ALA A 53 -14.11 -13.46 2.09
C ALA A 53 -13.15 -12.76 1.11
N GLY A 54 -11.83 -12.91 1.30
CA GLY A 54 -10.82 -12.15 0.56
C GLY A 54 -10.58 -10.74 1.10
N ALA A 55 -9.37 -10.19 0.86
CA ALA A 55 -8.98 -8.89 1.41
C ALA A 55 -9.80 -7.72 0.84
N GLN A 56 -10.32 -7.86 -0.38
CA GLN A 56 -11.14 -6.85 -1.05
C GLN A 56 -12.45 -6.57 -0.31
N ALA A 57 -12.99 -7.55 0.42
CA ALA A 57 -14.22 -7.42 1.19
C ALA A 57 -14.17 -6.27 2.21
N VAL A 58 -12.98 -5.90 2.69
CA VAL A 58 -12.79 -4.73 3.57
C VAL A 58 -13.21 -3.44 2.85
N SER A 59 -12.72 -3.21 1.63
CA SER A 59 -13.05 -2.03 0.82
C SER A 59 -14.53 -2.02 0.41
N GLU A 60 -15.09 -3.19 0.07
CA GLU A 60 -16.50 -3.33 -0.31
C GLU A 60 -17.44 -3.07 0.87
N THR A 61 -17.10 -3.55 2.06
CA THR A 61 -17.86 -3.27 3.28
C THR A 61 -17.81 -1.78 3.65
N LEU A 62 -16.67 -1.13 3.43
CA LEU A 62 -16.54 0.31 3.64
C LEU A 62 -17.38 1.11 2.64
N LEU A 63 -17.44 0.69 1.37
CA LEU A 63 -18.30 1.28 0.35
C LEU A 63 -19.78 1.29 0.79
N GLU A 64 -20.27 0.18 1.35
CA GLU A 64 -21.65 0.09 1.87
C GLU A 64 -21.93 1.07 3.01
N ARG A 65 -20.93 1.34 3.87
CA ARG A 65 -21.07 2.26 5.01
C ARG A 65 -20.94 3.73 4.62
N ILE A 66 -20.05 4.06 3.68
CA ILE A 66 -19.81 5.44 3.24
C ILE A 66 -20.93 5.92 2.31
N GLY A 67 -21.47 5.00 1.48
CA GLY A 67 -22.46 5.29 0.45
C GLY A 67 -21.83 5.35 -0.94
N LYS A 68 -22.44 4.67 -1.92
CA LYS A 68 -21.94 4.60 -3.30
C LYS A 68 -21.88 5.97 -3.96
N GLU A 69 -22.80 6.86 -3.60
CA GLU A 69 -22.91 8.23 -4.09
C GLU A 69 -21.75 9.13 -3.65
N ARG A 70 -20.94 8.72 -2.66
CA ARG A 70 -19.74 9.44 -2.21
C ARG A 70 -18.44 8.86 -2.77
N ILE A 71 -18.50 7.75 -3.51
CA ILE A 71 -17.33 7.10 -4.10
C ILE A 71 -17.35 7.31 -5.62
N ARG A 72 -16.22 7.73 -6.18
CA ARG A 72 -16.04 7.96 -7.62
C ARG A 72 -15.01 6.98 -8.15
N LEU A 73 -15.48 5.93 -8.83
CA LEU A 73 -14.62 4.94 -9.49
C LEU A 73 -14.31 5.40 -10.91
N GLY A 74 -13.14 5.03 -11.43
CA GLY A 74 -12.73 5.44 -12.78
C GLY A 74 -12.49 6.94 -12.92
N THR A 75 -12.19 7.63 -11.81
CA THR A 75 -11.92 9.07 -11.77
C THR A 75 -10.49 9.32 -11.27
N PRO A 76 -9.44 9.08 -12.09
CA PRO A 76 -8.06 9.34 -11.70
C PRO A 76 -7.87 10.82 -11.39
N VAL A 77 -7.25 11.15 -10.26
CA VAL A 77 -6.89 12.51 -9.89
C VAL A 77 -5.66 12.93 -10.70
N LEU A 78 -5.76 14.06 -11.41
CA LEU A 78 -4.68 14.61 -12.22
C LEU A 78 -3.99 15.79 -11.54
N ARG A 79 -4.75 16.59 -10.76
CA ARG A 79 -4.20 17.78 -10.09
C ARG A 79 -4.87 18.03 -8.76
N VAL A 80 -4.08 18.55 -7.81
CA VAL A 80 -4.56 19.07 -6.52
C VAL A 80 -4.09 20.53 -6.41
N GLU A 81 -5.02 21.44 -6.26
CA GLU A 81 -4.79 22.88 -6.12
C GLU A 81 -5.15 23.32 -4.69
N HIS A 82 -4.21 23.95 -3.99
CA HIS A 82 -4.45 24.47 -2.65
C HIS A 82 -4.87 25.95 -2.74
N GLY A 83 -6.12 26.23 -2.37
CA GLY A 83 -6.64 27.58 -2.19
C GLY A 83 -6.49 28.06 -0.74
N ALA A 84 -6.91 29.30 -0.48
CA ALA A 84 -6.87 29.87 0.87
C ALA A 84 -7.92 29.24 1.81
N GLU A 85 -9.06 28.81 1.26
CA GLU A 85 -10.18 28.25 2.05
C GLU A 85 -10.47 26.77 1.77
N HIS A 86 -10.23 26.31 0.55
CA HIS A 86 -10.54 24.95 0.11
C HIS A 86 -9.40 24.36 -0.73
N VAL A 87 -9.43 23.04 -0.88
CA VAL A 87 -8.54 22.31 -1.78
C VAL A 87 -9.37 21.84 -2.96
N ARG A 88 -8.96 22.20 -4.17
CA ARG A 88 -9.61 21.73 -5.39
C ARG A 88 -8.87 20.51 -5.94
N VAL A 89 -9.59 19.45 -6.20
CA VAL A 89 -9.09 18.22 -6.84
C VAL A 89 -9.68 18.14 -8.24
N ILE A 90 -8.83 17.95 -9.24
CA ILE A 90 -9.22 17.90 -10.65
C ILE A 90 -8.88 16.51 -11.20
N SER A 91 -9.86 15.84 -11.79
CA SER A 91 -9.68 14.53 -12.42
C SER A 91 -9.21 14.64 -13.87
N GLU A 92 -8.77 13.51 -14.42
CA GLU A 92 -8.30 13.41 -15.80
C GLU A 92 -9.35 13.84 -16.85
N ASP A 93 -10.63 13.57 -16.60
CA ASP A 93 -11.75 13.99 -17.45
C ASP A 93 -12.21 15.44 -17.22
N GLY A 94 -11.49 16.18 -16.37
CA GLY A 94 -11.73 17.60 -16.10
C GLY A 94 -12.81 17.89 -15.06
N GLN A 95 -13.37 16.88 -14.37
CA GLN A 95 -14.26 17.12 -13.24
C GLN A 95 -13.49 17.76 -12.07
N SER A 96 -14.16 18.63 -11.32
CA SER A 96 -13.59 19.35 -10.18
C SER A 96 -14.36 19.02 -8.90
N PHE A 97 -13.62 18.81 -7.82
CA PHE A 97 -14.12 18.53 -6.47
C PHE A 97 -13.49 19.53 -5.50
N GLU A 98 -14.25 20.04 -4.55
CA GLU A 98 -13.81 21.03 -3.53
C GLU A 98 -14.20 20.58 -2.12
#